data_AF-A0A2G9P2X5-F1
#
_entry.id   AF-A0A2G9P2X5-F1
#
_cell.length_a   1.000
_cell.length_b   1.000
_cell.length_c   1.000
_cell.angle_alpha   90.00
_cell.angle_beta   90.00
_cell.angle_gamma   90.00
#
_symmetry.space_group_name_H-M   'P 1'
#
loop_
_entity.id
_entity.type
_entity.pdbx_description
1 polymer ?
#
loop_
_entity_poly.entity_id
_entity_poly.type
_entity_poly.pdbx_seq_one_letter_code
_entity_poly.pdbx_strand_id
1 'polypeptide(L)'
;MILHFIFVVKEEDLEKRKPEFEYIKQMGNFYKVWIKEKFGKDFDVRCDELITKPRRFFQKLDTHTLLKDHQQRGTQIYHFYLCHFKPLWTDCTCEGYHAENFGMVWWQPP
;
A
#
# COMPACT_ATOMS: atom_id res chain seq x y z
N MET A 1 16.70 4.15 4.78
CA MET A 1 15.56 4.59 3.93
C MET A 1 14.27 4.06 4.55
N ILE A 2 13.13 4.71 4.36
CA ILE A 2 11.85 4.23 4.92
C ILE A 2 11.04 3.57 3.82
N LEU A 3 10.62 2.32 4.06
CA LEU A 3 9.66 1.59 3.24
C LEU A 3 8.36 1.48 4.03
N HIS A 4 7.31 2.08 3.52
CA HIS A 4 6.03 2.18 4.22
C HIS A 4 4.94 1.44 3.45
N PHE A 5 4.57 0.26 3.93
CA PHE A 5 3.41 -0.48 3.42
C PHE A 5 2.13 0.14 3.95
N ILE A 6 1.20 0.47 3.05
CA ILE A 6 -0.08 1.06 3.39
C ILE A 6 -1.19 0.13 2.91
N PHE A 7 -1.90 -0.48 3.85
CA PHE A 7 -3.04 -1.34 3.56
C PHE A 7 -4.29 -0.48 3.32
N VAL A 8 -4.75 -0.44 2.07
CA VAL A 8 -5.95 0.33 1.73
C VAL A 8 -7.17 -0.57 1.93
N VAL A 9 -8.01 -0.20 2.90
CA VAL A 9 -9.16 -1.00 3.31
C VAL A 9 -10.41 -0.13 3.35
N LYS A 10 -11.56 -0.72 3.03
CA LYS A 10 -12.83 -0.03 3.19
C LYS A 10 -13.25 -0.09 4.65
N GLU A 11 -13.88 0.97 5.13
CA GLU A 11 -14.43 1.03 6.49
C GLU A 11 -15.37 -0.15 6.80
N GLU A 12 -16.20 -0.57 5.83
CA GLU A 12 -17.11 -1.71 5.94
C GLU A 12 -16.41 -3.08 6.09
N ASP A 13 -15.15 -3.18 5.63
CA ASP A 13 -14.37 -4.42 5.62
C ASP A 13 -13.27 -4.45 6.70
N LEU A 14 -13.10 -3.36 7.47
CA LEU A 14 -11.96 -3.18 8.37
C LEU A 14 -11.81 -4.34 9.36
N GLU A 15 -12.87 -4.69 10.08
CA GLU A 15 -12.85 -5.79 11.06
C GLU A 15 -12.59 -7.15 10.41
N LYS A 16 -13.21 -7.39 9.25
CA LYS A 16 -13.08 -8.64 8.50
C LYS A 16 -11.65 -8.86 7.99
N ARG A 17 -10.95 -7.79 7.62
CA ARG A 17 -9.64 -7.85 6.97
C ARG A 17 -8.45 -7.62 7.92
N LYS A 18 -8.69 -7.50 9.23
CA LYS A 18 -7.63 -7.47 10.26
C LYS A 18 -6.60 -8.59 10.12
N PRO A 19 -6.97 -9.86 9.83
CA PRO A 19 -5.97 -10.92 9.63
C PRO A 19 -5.01 -10.64 8.47
N GLU A 20 -5.49 -9.99 7.41
CA GLU A 20 -4.65 -9.59 6.28
C GLU A 20 -3.66 -8.48 6.68
N PHE A 21 -4.08 -7.53 7.53
CA PHE A 21 -3.17 -6.50 8.02
C PHE A 21 -2.07 -7.08 8.91
N GLU A 22 -2.39 -8.07 9.75
CA GLU A 22 -1.36 -8.80 10.52
C GLU A 22 -0.39 -9.57 9.61
N TYR A 23 -0.89 -10.17 8.52
CA TYR A 23 -0.04 -10.76 7.49
C TYR A 23 0.90 -9.71 6.86
N ILE A 24 0.39 -8.52 6.54
CA ILE A 24 1.19 -7.43 5.95
C ILE A 24 2.31 -6.99 6.91
N LYS A 25 2.06 -6.95 8.23
CA LYS A 25 3.12 -6.65 9.22
C LYS A 25 4.21 -7.73 9.20
N GLN A 26 3.84 -9.01 9.14
CA GLN A 26 4.79 -10.11 9.03
C GLN A 26 5.58 -10.03 7.72
N MET A 27 4.91 -9.75 6.60
CA MET A 27 5.52 -9.51 5.29
C MET A 27 6.49 -8.32 5.34
N GLY A 28 6.15 -7.23 6.01
CA GLY A 28 7.02 -6.07 6.19
C GLY A 28 8.31 -6.43 6.96
N ASN A 29 8.19 -7.20 8.04
CA ASN A 29 9.35 -7.70 8.78
C ASN A 29 10.22 -8.63 7.92
N PHE A 30 9.61 -9.50 7.12
CA PHE A 30 10.32 -10.33 6.16
C PHE A 30 11.14 -9.46 5.19
N TYR A 31 10.53 -8.46 4.55
CA TYR A 31 11.24 -7.58 3.61
C TYR A 31 12.35 -6.78 4.28
N LYS A 32 12.16 -6.34 5.52
CA LYS A 32 13.22 -5.67 6.30
C LYS A 32 14.47 -6.53 6.40
N VAL A 33 14.31 -7.79 6.81
CA VAL A 33 15.42 -8.75 6.97
C VAL A 33 16.00 -9.12 5.61
N TRP A 34 15.14 -9.49 4.66
CA TRP A 34 15.55 -9.94 3.34
C TRP A 34 16.34 -8.88 2.57
N ILE A 35 15.90 -7.61 2.58
CA ILE A 35 16.61 -6.53 1.90
C ILE A 35 17.99 -6.32 2.50
N LYS A 36 18.09 -6.35 3.84
CA LYS A 36 19.35 -6.21 4.56
C LYS A 36 20.32 -7.34 4.23
N GLU A 37 19.86 -8.58 4.24
CA GLU A 37 20.70 -9.75 3.96
C GLU A 37 21.13 -9.85 2.49
N LYS A 38 20.25 -9.52 1.54
CA LYS A 38 20.53 -9.69 0.12
C LYS A 38 21.20 -8.51 -0.54
N PHE A 39 20.96 -7.29 -0.04
CA PHE A 39 21.45 -6.07 -0.68
C PHE A 39 22.30 -5.19 0.27
N GLY A 40 22.47 -5.59 1.53
CA GLY A 40 23.24 -4.81 2.51
C GLY A 40 22.61 -3.46 2.86
N LYS A 41 21.33 -3.24 2.54
CA LYS A 41 20.62 -1.97 2.76
C LYS A 41 19.74 -2.07 3.99
N ASP A 42 19.88 -1.11 4.90
CA ASP A 42 19.02 -1.02 6.08
C ASP A 42 17.80 -0.13 5.80
N PHE A 43 16.62 -0.74 5.89
CA PHE A 43 15.33 -0.08 5.73
C PHE A 43 14.58 -0.07 7.05
N ASP A 44 14.03 1.09 7.39
CA ASP A 44 12.98 1.19 8.39
C ASP A 44 11.66 0.83 7.71
N VAL A 45 11.10 -0.33 8.06
CA VAL A 45 9.83 -0.80 7.47
C VAL A 45 8.68 -0.45 8.40
N ARG A 46 7.67 0.21 7.85
CA ARG A 46 6.45 0.62 8.55
C ARG A 46 5.23 0.03 7.86
N CYS A 47 4.18 -0.21 8.64
CA CYS A 47 2.91 -0.75 8.15
C CYS A 47 1.77 0.04 8.78
N ASP A 48 0.97 0.72 7.95
CA ASP A 48 -0.22 1.47 8.37
C ASP A 48 -1.44 1.06 7.53
N GLU A 49 -2.61 1.44 8.02
CA GLU A 49 -3.87 1.30 7.29
C GLU A 49 -4.33 2.66 6.74
N LEU A 50 -4.88 2.65 5.53
CA LEU A 50 -5.63 3.75 4.96
C LEU A 50 -7.10 3.33 4.84
N ILE A 51 -7.90 3.80 5.80
CA ILE A 51 -9.33 3.51 5.85
C ILE A 51 -10.05 4.42 4.86
N THR A 52 -10.75 3.80 3.92
CA THR A 52 -11.51 4.48 2.88
C THR A 52 -13.00 4.41 3.22
N LYS A 53 -13.65 5.58 3.24
CA LYS A 53 -15.09 5.67 3.52
C LYS A 53 -15.90 5.13 2.34
N PRO A 54 -17.07 4.51 2.59
CA PRO A 54 -18.00 4.13 1.53
C PRO A 54 -18.37 5.36 0.72
N ARG A 55 -18.14 5.30 -0.60
CA ARG A 55 -18.59 6.36 -1.52
C ARG A 55 -19.81 5.86 -2.30
N ARG A 56 -20.67 6.77 -2.75
CA ARG A 56 -21.82 6.43 -3.61
C ARG A 56 -21.31 5.65 -4.84
N PHE A 57 -22.13 4.73 -5.36
CA PHE A 57 -21.81 3.70 -6.40
C PHE A 57 -20.95 4.15 -7.60
N PHE A 58 -20.87 5.45 -7.91
CA PHE A 58 -20.08 6.01 -9.03
C PHE A 58 -18.77 6.69 -8.62
N GLN A 59 -18.52 6.90 -7.34
CA GLN A 59 -17.27 7.48 -6.85
C GLN A 59 -16.26 6.36 -6.60
N LYS A 60 -15.51 6.01 -7.64
CA LYS A 60 -14.31 5.16 -7.48
C LYS A 60 -13.33 5.84 -6.53
N LEU A 61 -12.48 5.06 -5.85
CA LEU A 61 -11.36 5.63 -5.13
C LEU A 61 -10.44 6.30 -6.16
N ASP A 62 -10.47 7.62 -6.16
CA ASP A 62 -9.67 8.40 -7.10
C ASP A 62 -8.20 8.31 -6.67
N THR A 63 -7.30 8.12 -7.64
CA THR A 63 -5.85 8.25 -7.51
C THR A 63 -5.47 9.49 -6.70
N HIS A 64 -6.26 10.55 -6.80
CA HIS A 64 -6.14 11.75 -5.97
C HIS A 64 -6.08 11.48 -4.45
N THR A 65 -6.83 10.50 -3.94
CA THR A 65 -6.83 10.14 -2.51
C THR A 65 -5.48 9.55 -2.10
N LEU A 66 -4.93 8.64 -2.91
CA LEU A 66 -3.62 8.04 -2.66
C LEU A 66 -2.50 9.08 -2.80
N LEU A 67 -2.57 9.96 -3.80
CA LEU A 67 -1.61 11.04 -3.99
C LEU A 67 -1.62 12.03 -2.82
N LYS A 68 -2.81 12.39 -2.33
CA LYS A 68 -2.95 13.28 -1.16
C LYS A 68 -2.38 12.63 0.10
N ASP A 69 -2.70 11.36 0.35
CA ASP A 69 -2.15 10.62 1.48
C ASP A 69 -0.61 10.51 1.39
N HIS A 70 -0.08 10.20 0.20
CA HIS A 70 1.36 10.15 -0.07
C HIS A 70 2.05 11.49 0.24
N GLN A 71 1.48 12.61 -0.22
CA GLN A 71 2.00 13.95 0.06
C GLN A 71 1.97 14.25 1.56
N GLN A 72 0.89 13.89 2.26
CA GLN A 72 0.74 14.14 3.70
C GLN A 72 1.72 13.33 4.55
N ARG A 73 2.05 12.10 4.14
CA ARG A 73 3.01 11.22 4.82
C ARG A 73 4.47 11.57 4.52
N GLY A 74 4.72 12.37 3.49
CA GLY A 74 6.02 12.91 3.12
C GLY A 74 6.62 12.20 1.90
N THR A 75 6.93 12.98 0.87
CA THR A 75 7.36 12.47 -0.45
C THR A 75 8.77 11.88 -0.47
N GLN A 76 9.51 11.96 0.63
CA GLN A 76 10.84 11.35 0.79
C GLN A 76 10.78 9.89 1.31
N ILE A 77 9.59 9.43 1.68
CA ILE A 77 9.33 8.05 2.13
C ILE A 77 8.77 7.27 0.96
N TYR A 78 9.31 6.07 0.73
CA TYR A 78 8.78 5.18 -0.28
C TYR A 78 7.51 4.52 0.25
N HIS A 79 6.36 4.94 -0.29
CA HIS A 79 5.04 4.44 0.08
C HIS A 79 4.59 3.34 -0.88
N PHE A 80 4.18 2.18 -0.34
CA PHE A 80 3.70 1.05 -1.12
C PHE A 80 2.26 0.71 -0.74
N TYR A 81 1.32 1.09 -1.59
CA TYR A 81 -0.13 0.96 -1.38
C TYR A 81 -0.64 -0.41 -1.83
N LEU A 82 -1.18 -1.17 -0.88
CA LEU A 82 -1.83 -2.46 -1.09
C LEU A 82 -3.34 -2.21 -1.26
N CYS A 83 -3.77 -2.05 -2.51
CA CYS A 83 -5.11 -1.54 -2.84
C CYS A 83 -6.12 -2.66 -3.03
N HIS A 84 -7.35 -2.47 -2.53
CA HIS A 84 -8.48 -3.39 -2.80
C HIS A 84 -9.09 -3.24 -4.22
N PHE A 85 -8.42 -2.51 -5.12
CA PHE A 85 -8.86 -2.25 -6.49
C PHE A 85 -7.68 -2.19 -7.45
N LYS A 86 -7.94 -2.44 -8.73
CA LYS A 86 -6.94 -2.35 -9.81
C LYS A 86 -6.80 -0.91 -10.31
N PRO A 87 -5.58 -0.43 -10.60
CA PRO A 87 -5.42 0.80 -11.36
C PRO A 87 -5.92 0.58 -12.80
N LEU A 88 -6.98 1.29 -13.19
CA LEU A 88 -7.56 1.18 -14.55
C LEU A 88 -6.88 2.09 -15.57
N TRP A 89 -5.92 2.90 -15.13
CA TRP A 89 -5.20 3.87 -15.95
C TRP A 89 -3.78 3.41 -16.32
N THR A 90 -3.39 2.20 -15.91
CA THR A 90 -2.13 1.60 -16.34
C THR A 90 -2.40 0.52 -17.36
N ASP A 91 -1.55 0.44 -18.37
CA ASP A 91 -1.47 -0.64 -19.36
C ASP A 91 -0.60 -1.82 -18.85
N CYS A 92 -0.15 -1.75 -17.60
CA CYS A 92 0.73 -2.75 -17.01
C CYS A 92 -0.03 -4.04 -16.67
N THR A 93 0.47 -5.17 -17.18
CA THR A 93 -0.07 -6.51 -16.90
C THR A 93 0.08 -6.93 -15.44
N CYS A 94 0.94 -6.25 -14.67
CA CYS A 94 1.19 -6.54 -13.26
C CYS A 94 0.19 -5.88 -12.30
N GLU A 95 -0.86 -5.25 -12.82
CA GLU A 95 -1.99 -4.69 -12.04
C GLU A 95 -1.53 -3.71 -10.93
N GLY A 96 -0.47 -2.96 -11.22
CA GLY A 96 0.15 -2.00 -10.33
C GLY A 96 0.60 -0.74 -11.06
N TYR A 97 1.13 0.20 -10.28
CA TYR A 97 1.67 1.47 -10.75
C TYR A 97 2.88 1.87 -9.90
N HIS A 98 3.88 2.48 -10.52
CA HIS A 98 5.09 2.97 -9.86
C HIS A 98 5.42 4.38 -10.34
N ALA A 99 5.80 5.22 -9.39
CA ALA A 99 6.36 6.56 -9.58
C ALA A 99 7.40 6.84 -8.48
N GLU A 100 8.00 8.04 -8.49
CA GLU A 100 9.00 8.41 -7.49
C GLU A 100 8.43 8.29 -6.06
N ASN A 101 9.04 7.43 -5.25
CA ASN A 101 8.63 7.13 -3.87
C ASN A 101 7.17 6.67 -3.69
N PHE A 102 6.53 6.23 -4.77
CA PHE A 102 5.14 5.79 -4.77
C PHE A 102 5.01 4.49 -5.56
N GLY A 103 4.53 3.45 -4.90
CA GLY A 103 4.12 2.20 -5.54
C GLY A 103 2.70 1.86 -5.13
N MET A 104 1.94 1.25 -6.03
CA MET A 104 0.68 0.61 -5.68
C MET A 104 0.49 -0.68 -6.45
N VAL A 105 -0.25 -1.61 -5.84
CA VAL A 105 -0.63 -2.87 -6.46
C VAL A 105 -2.04 -3.25 -6.03
N TRP A 106 -2.75 -3.99 -6.88
CA TRP A 106 -3.96 -4.66 -6.47
C TRP A 106 -3.63 -5.80 -5.49
N TRP A 107 -3.98 -5.61 -4.23
CA TRP A 107 -3.80 -6.61 -3.19
C TRP A 107 -4.81 -7.73 -3.34
N GLN A 108 -4.31 -8.94 -3.58
CA GLN A 108 -5.08 -10.17 -3.49
C GLN A 108 -4.92 -10.75 -2.09
N PRO A 109 -6.02 -11.06 -1.38
CA PRO A 109 -5.95 -11.79 -0.13
C PRO A 109 -5.18 -13.10 -0.33
N PRO A 110 -4.30 -13.47 0.62
CA PRO A 110 -3.59 -14.75 0.59
C PRO A 110 -4.51 -15.96 0.83
#